data_AF-A0A535T854-F1
#
_entry.id   AF-A0A535T854-F1
#
_cell.length_a   1.000
_cell.length_b   1.000
_cell.length_c   1.000
_cell.angle_alpha   90.00
_cell.angle_beta   90.00
_cell.angle_gamma   90.00
#
_symmetry.space_group_name_H-M   'P 1'
#
loop_
_entity.id
_entity.type
_entity.pdbx_description
1 polymer ?
#
loop_
_entity_poly.entity_id
_entity_poly.type
_entity_poly.pdbx_seq_one_letter_code
_entity_poly.pdbx_strand_id
1 'polypeptide(L)' 'ARRAASLPDWVLDYLLVHELAHLVHSDHGSAFHELENRYPLTERAKGYLLALDSMA' A
#
# COMPACT_ATOMS: atom_id res chain seq x y z
N ALA A 1 14.96 -6.06 2.99
CA ALA A 1 14.02 -7.04 3.59
C ALA A 1 13.73 -6.83 5.09
N ARG A 2 14.67 -6.34 5.93
CA ARG A 2 14.49 -6.27 7.41
C ARG A 2 13.42 -5.28 7.93
N ARG A 3 12.83 -4.41 7.09
CA ARG A 3 11.75 -3.47 7.48
C ARG A 3 10.33 -4.00 7.23
N ALA A 4 10.16 -5.02 6.37
CA ALA A 4 8.83 -5.57 6.06
C ALA A 4 8.34 -6.55 7.13
N ALA A 5 9.25 -7.23 7.83
CA ALA A 5 8.91 -8.29 8.80
C ALA A 5 8.20 -7.79 10.08
N SER A 6 8.08 -6.47 10.29
CA SER A 6 7.39 -5.86 11.44
C SER A 6 6.07 -5.20 11.07
N LEU A 7 5.68 -5.20 9.79
CA LEU A 7 4.41 -4.63 9.37
C LEU A 7 3.29 -5.64 9.66
N PRO A 8 2.10 -5.19 10.08
CA PRO A 8 0.93 -6.05 10.14
C PRO A 8 0.64 -6.67 8.75
N ASP A 9 0.17 -7.91 8.72
CA ASP A 9 -0.11 -8.66 7.48
C ASP A 9 -1.00 -7.85 6.50
N TRP A 10 -2.02 -7.17 7.02
CA TRP A 10 -2.93 -6.37 6.21
C TRP A 10 -2.28 -5.13 5.56
N VAL A 11 -1.14 -4.66 6.07
CA VAL A 11 -0.31 -3.61 5.44
C VAL A 11 0.58 -4.23 4.36
N LEU A 12 1.12 -5.43 4.62
CA LEU A 12 1.88 -6.18 3.61
C LEU A 12 1.01 -6.54 2.40
N ASP A 13 -0.21 -6.98 2.62
CA ASP A 13 -1.19 -7.27 1.56
C ASP A 13 -1.48 -6.02 0.72
N TYR A 14 -1.63 -4.85 1.35
CA TYR A 14 -1.78 -3.59 0.65
C TYR A 14 -0.55 -3.27 -0.21
N LEU A 15 0.66 -3.44 0.31
CA LEU A 15 1.88 -3.20 -0.46
C LEU A 15 1.98 -4.14 -1.66
N LEU A 16 1.59 -5.41 -1.52
CA LEU A 16 1.53 -6.33 -2.67
C LEU A 16 0.52 -5.85 -3.71
N VAL A 17 -0.67 -5.42 -3.30
CA VAL A 17 -1.68 -4.85 -4.22
C VAL A 17 -1.16 -3.59 -4.91
N HIS A 18 -0.43 -2.73 -4.19
CA HIS A 18 0.20 -1.51 -4.71
C HIS A 18 1.21 -1.83 -5.83
N GLU A 19 2.14 -2.74 -5.56
CA GLU A 19 3.14 -3.15 -6.56
C GLU A 19 2.49 -3.88 -7.76
N LEU A 20 1.42 -4.65 -7.54
CA LEU A 20 0.65 -5.27 -8.63
C LEU A 20 -0.07 -4.22 -9.50
N ALA A 21 -0.61 -3.16 -8.90
CA ALA A 21 -1.22 -2.05 -9.65
C ALA A 21 -0.19 -1.35 -10.55
N HIS A 22 1.08 -1.29 -10.13
CA HIS A 22 2.17 -0.76 -10.95
C HIS A 22 2.47 -1.55 -12.22
N LEU A 23 2.05 -2.82 -12.30
CA LEU A 23 2.15 -3.61 -13.53
C LEU A 23 1.20 -3.11 -14.62
N VAL A 24 0.14 -2.38 -14.25
CA VAL A 24 -0.89 -1.86 -15.17
C VAL A 24 -0.74 -0.35 -15.37
N HIS A 25 -0.44 0.39 -14.30
CA HIS A 25 -0.28 1.84 -14.30
C HIS A 25 1.03 2.23 -13.61
N SER A 26 1.99 2.78 -14.36
CA SER A 26 3.31 3.14 -13.83
C SER A 26 3.31 4.36 -12.92
N ASP A 27 2.26 5.18 -12.98
CA ASP A 27 2.04 6.35 -12.11
C ASP A 27 0.99 6.05 -11.03
N HIS A 28 0.85 6.98 -10.07
CA HIS A 28 -0.18 6.96 -9.04
C HIS A 28 -1.39 7.82 -9.44
N GLY A 29 -1.85 7.72 -10.69
CA GLY A 29 -3.02 8.44 -11.20
C GLY A 29 -4.36 7.86 -10.70
N SER A 30 -5.48 8.41 -11.18
CA SER A 30 -6.82 7.94 -10.78
C SER A 30 -7.06 6.47 -11.09
N ALA A 31 -6.60 5.99 -12.25
CA ALA A 31 -6.73 4.60 -12.67
C ALA A 31 -5.91 3.64 -11.78
N PHE A 32 -4.73 4.08 -11.32
CA PHE A 32 -3.96 3.35 -10.30
C PHE A 32 -4.73 3.25 -8.98
N HIS A 33 -5.29 4.38 -8.52
CA HIS A 33 -6.07 4.43 -7.30
C HIS A 33 -7.32 3.55 -7.36
N GLU A 34 -8.00 3.47 -8.51
CA GLU A 34 -9.11 2.55 -8.72
C GLU A 34 -8.70 1.08 -8.53
N LEU A 35 -7.50 0.68 -8.98
CA LEU A 35 -7.00 -0.68 -8.80
C LEU A 35 -6.62 -0.99 -7.35
N GLU A 36 -5.81 -0.14 -6.71
CA GLU A 36 -5.38 -0.39 -5.33
C GLU A 36 -6.55 -0.32 -4.33
N ASN A 37 -7.57 0.51 -4.60
CA ASN A 37 -8.76 0.64 -3.74
C ASN A 37 -9.69 -0.59 -3.80
N ARG A 38 -9.39 -1.59 -4.65
CA ARG A 38 -10.06 -2.90 -4.60
C ARG A 38 -9.68 -3.70 -3.38
N TYR A 39 -8.55 -3.39 -2.73
CA TYR A 39 -8.21 -3.98 -1.45
C TYR A 39 -9.01 -3.29 -0.32
N PRO A 40 -9.80 -4.04 0.47
CA PRO A 40 -10.75 -3.42 1.42
C PRO A 40 -10.11 -2.56 2.53
N LEU A 41 -8.81 -2.71 2.77
CA LEU A 41 -8.09 -2.02 3.85
C LEU A 41 -7.12 -0.95 3.35
N THR A 42 -7.23 -0.52 2.08
CA THR A 42 -6.32 0.46 1.46
C THR A 42 -6.17 1.75 2.26
N GLU A 43 -7.27 2.42 2.61
CA GLU A 43 -7.21 3.67 3.38
C GLU A 43 -6.56 3.49 4.76
N ARG A 44 -6.83 2.36 5.42
CA ARG A 44 -6.21 2.03 6.71
C ARG A 44 -4.70 1.80 6.55
N ALA A 45 -4.28 1.15 5.47
CA ALA A 45 -2.87 0.83 5.22
C ALA A 45 -2.07 2.09 4.90
N LYS A 46 -2.63 2.98 4.07
CA LYS A 46 -2.08 4.31 3.83
C LYS A 46 -1.91 5.10 5.12
N GLY A 47 -2.94 5.13 5.97
CA GLY A 47 -2.88 5.82 7.27
C GLY A 47 -1.80 5.25 8.20
N TYR A 48 -1.65 3.92 8.26
CA TYR A 48 -0.59 3.29 9.05
C TYR A 48 0.80 3.65 8.54
N LEU A 49 1.02 3.58 7.22
CA LEU A 49 2.31 3.92 6.60
C LEU A 49 2.65 5.40 6.81
N LEU A 50 1.66 6.30 6.72
CA LEU A 50 1.84 7.72 7.02
C LEU A 50 2.29 7.94 8.48
N ALA A 51 1.64 7.27 9.44
CA ALA A 51 2.02 7.36 10.84
C ALA A 51 3.44 6.81 11.08
N LEU A 52 3.77 5.67 10.47
CA LEU A 52 5.08 5.06 10.56
C LEU A 52 6.18 5.99 10.02
N ASP A 53 5.94 6.63 8.87
CA ASP A 53 6.87 7.59 8.27
C ASP A 53 7.06 8.83 9.15
N SER A 54 6.00 9.30 9.81
CA SER A 54 6.08 10.43 10.75
C SER A 54 6.83 10.13 12.06
N MET A 55 7.07 8.86 12.37
CA MET A 55 7.76 8.42 13.59
C MET A 55 9.23 8.05 13.35
N ALA A 56 9.67 8.02 12.09
CA ALA A 56 11.03 7.66 11.68
C ALA A 56 11.95 8.89 11.57
#